data_AF-A0A2V1BQ89-F1
#
_entry.id   AF-A0A2V1BQ89-F1
#
_cell.length_a   1.000
_cell.length_b   1.000
_cell.length_c   1.000
_cell.angle_alpha   90.00
_cell.angle_beta   90.00
_cell.angle_gamma   90.00
#
_symmetry.space_group_name_H-M   'P 1'
#
loop_
_entity.id
_entity.type
_entity.pdbx_description
1 polymer ?
#
loop_
_entity_poly.entity_id
_entity_poly.type
_entity_poly.pdbx_seq_one_letter_code
_entity_poly.pdbx_strand_id
1 'polypeptide(L)' 'MCVTDGKFIGLVPAYAKKGDVVFVARGVQAPLLLRRIDAPPGSRVRKEGLWHYTLVGECYIHGIMDGVYGPDMDVEIF' A
#
# COMPACT_ATOMS: atom_id res chain seq x y z
N MET A 1 -1.23 -15.22 2.89
CA MET A 1 -0.10 -14.76 3.72
C MET A 1 0.98 -14.24 2.80
N CYS A 2 1.67 -13.16 3.17
CA CYS A 2 2.78 -12.59 2.42
C CYS A 2 3.94 -12.23 3.36
N VAL A 3 5.11 -11.98 2.74
CA VAL A 3 6.24 -11.30 3.36
C VAL A 3 6.54 -10.08 2.51
N THR A 4 6.64 -8.89 3.13
CA THR A 4 6.96 -7.65 2.41
C THR A 4 8.47 -7.50 2.25
N ASP A 5 8.92 -6.62 1.35
CA ASP A 5 10.35 -6.33 1.17
C ASP A 5 10.98 -5.75 2.45
N GLY A 6 10.20 -4.99 3.23
CA GLY A 6 10.54 -4.54 4.58
C GLY A 6 10.57 -5.64 5.66
N LYS A 7 10.47 -6.91 5.26
CA LYS A 7 10.53 -8.10 6.13
C LYS A 7 9.38 -8.20 7.14
N PHE A 8 8.25 -7.57 6.85
CA PHE A 8 7.02 -7.75 7.63
C PHE A 8 6.21 -8.95 7.13
N ILE A 9 5.47 -9.58 8.03
CA ILE A 9 4.54 -10.67 7.73
C ILE A 9 3.12 -10.12 7.67
N GLY A 10 2.35 -10.56 6.68
CA GLY A 10 0.99 -10.06 6.48
C GLY A 10 -0.04 -11.09 6.04
N LEU A 11 -1.30 -10.77 6.31
CA LEU A 11 -2.47 -11.39 5.70
C LEU A 11 -3.04 -10.43 4.67
N VAL A 12 -3.14 -10.91 3.43
CA VAL A 12 -3.57 -10.14 2.26
C VAL A 12 -4.69 -10.90 1.54
N PRO A 13 -5.51 -10.22 0.71
CA PRO A 13 -6.54 -10.87 -0.09
C PRO A 13 -5.97 -12.00 -0.96
N ALA A 14 -6.78 -13.04 -1.22
CA ALA A 14 -6.35 -14.22 -1.97
C ALA A 14 -5.88 -13.92 -3.41
N TYR A 15 -6.32 -12.80 -3.98
CA TYR A 15 -5.97 -12.33 -5.32
C TYR A 15 -4.85 -11.26 -5.32
N ALA A 16 -4.18 -11.08 -4.18
CA ALA A 16 -2.94 -10.33 -4.09
C ALA A 16 -1.85 -10.95 -4.97
N LYS A 17 -0.94 -10.11 -5.48
CA LYS A 17 0.15 -10.52 -6.37
C LYS A 17 1.44 -9.84 -5.98
N LYS A 18 2.57 -10.42 -6.38
CA LYS A 18 3.89 -9.79 -6.23
C LYS A 18 3.89 -8.43 -6.94
N GLY A 19 4.37 -7.39 -6.25
CA GLY A 19 4.36 -6.01 -6.72
C GLY A 19 3.19 -5.17 -6.22
N ASP A 20 2.20 -5.78 -5.55
CA ASP A 20 1.23 -5.02 -4.76
C ASP A 20 1.93 -4.36 -3.56
N VAL A 21 1.55 -3.12 -3.25
CA VAL A 21 2.18 -2.30 -2.20
C VAL A 21 1.23 -2.12 -1.03
N VAL A 22 1.78 -2.19 0.18
CA VAL A 22 1.04 -1.86 1.41
C VAL A 22 1.06 -0.34 1.58
N PHE A 23 -0.10 0.24 1.83
CA PHE A 23 -0.30 1.67 2.03
C PHE A 23 -1.08 1.92 3.32
N VAL A 24 -0.50 2.69 4.24
CA VAL A 24 -1.16 3.07 5.49
C VAL A 24 -1.73 4.47 5.33
N ALA A 25 -3.02 4.52 5.03
CA ALA A 25 -3.75 5.77 4.84
C ALA A 25 -4.18 6.35 6.19
N ARG A 26 -3.93 7.65 6.40
CA ARG A 26 -4.41 8.35 7.58
C ARG A 26 -5.95 8.33 7.62
N GLY A 27 -6.50 7.94 8.77
CA GLY A 27 -7.94 7.87 8.99
C GLY A 27 -8.60 6.57 8.52
N VAL A 28 -7.84 5.63 7.97
CA VAL A 28 -8.31 4.27 7.66
C VAL A 28 -7.93 3.33 8.79
N GLN A 29 -8.82 2.39 9.13
CA GLN A 29 -8.64 1.50 10.29
C GLN A 29 -7.67 0.34 10.03
N ALA A 30 -7.42 0.01 8.77
CA ALA A 30 -6.51 -1.05 8.36
C ALA A 30 -5.60 -0.58 7.20
N PRO A 31 -4.38 -1.12 7.08
CA PRO A 31 -3.57 -0.97 5.89
C PRO A 31 -4.32 -1.40 4.62
N LEU A 32 -4.05 -0.68 3.54
CA LEU A 32 -4.59 -0.96 2.22
C LEU A 32 -3.53 -1.65 1.38
N LEU A 33 -3.96 -2.57 0.53
CA LEU A 33 -3.13 -3.15 -0.51
C LEU A 33 -3.49 -2.49 -1.84
N LEU A 34 -2.50 -1.87 -2.48
CA LEU A 34 -2.63 -1.14 -3.73
C LEU A 34 -1.85 -1.84 -4.84
N ARG A 35 -2.39 -1.84 -6.06
CA ARG A 35 -1.69 -2.35 -7.24
C ARG A 35 -1.46 -1.22 -8.23
N ARG A 36 -0.20 -1.02 -8.61
CA ARG A 36 0.16 -0.02 -9.61
C ARG A 36 -0.47 -0.36 -10.96
N ILE A 37 -1.01 0.65 -11.62
CA ILE A 37 -1.59 0.55 -12.96
C ILE A 37 -1.05 1.67 -13.84
N ASP A 38 -1.15 1.48 -15.15
CA ASP A 38 -0.93 2.57 -16.09
C ASP A 38 -2.00 3.65 -15.92
N ALA A 39 -1.65 4.89 -16.24
CA ALA A 39 -2.59 5.98 -16.21
C ALA A 39 -3.79 5.67 -17.13
N PRO A 40 -5.03 5.67 -16.62
CA PRO A 40 -6.21 5.42 -17.45
C PRO A 40 -6.31 6.44 -18.60
N PRO A 41 -6.86 6.06 -19.76
CA PRO A 41 -7.18 7.01 -20.82
C PRO A 41 -8.02 8.17 -20.27
N GLY A 42 -7.60 9.40 -20.52
CA GLY A 42 -8.28 10.61 -20.02
C GLY A 42 -7.94 11.01 -18.58
N SER A 43 -7.01 10.31 -17.90
CA SER A 43 -6.49 10.79 -16.62
C SER A 43 -5.85 12.17 -16.78
N ARG A 44 -6.32 13.12 -15.97
CA ARG A 44 -5.75 14.48 -15.84
C ARG A 44 -4.48 14.49 -14.98
N VAL A 45 -4.21 13.38 -14.32
CA VAL A 45 -3.02 13.16 -13.49
C VAL A 45 -1.87 12.76 -14.42
N ARG A 46 -1.44 13.69 -15.27
CA ARG A 46 -0.23 13.54 -16.12
C ARG A 46 0.94 14.35 -15.59
N LYS A 47 0.94 14.66 -14.29
CA LYS A 47 2.07 15.35 -13.66
C LYS A 47 3.16 14.31 -13.41
N GLU A 48 4.38 14.63 -13.80
CA GLU A 48 5.55 13.84 -13.41
C GLU A 48 5.56 13.64 -11.88
N GLY A 49 5.79 12.39 -11.47
CA GLY A 49 5.80 12.00 -10.05
C GLY A 49 4.45 11.51 -9.50
N LEU A 50 3.35 11.50 -10.26
CA LEU A 50 2.08 10.93 -9.81
C LEU A 50 1.83 9.54 -10.40
N TRP A 51 1.57 8.58 -9.53
CA TRP A 51 1.31 7.18 -9.87
C TRP A 51 -0.17 6.85 -9.76
N HIS A 52 -0.64 5.93 -10.60
CA HIS A 52 -2.01 5.40 -10.51
C HIS A 52 -1.99 4.03 -9.85
N TYR A 53 -2.95 3.83 -8.96
CA TYR A 53 -3.15 2.57 -8.27
C TYR A 53 -4.62 2.17 -8.31
N THR A 54 -4.86 0.87 -8.35
CA THR A 54 -6.16 0.30 -8.01
C THR A 54 -6.13 -0.24 -6.58
N LEU A 55 -7.24 -0.07 -5.86
CA LEU A 55 -7.41 -0.68 -4.55
C LEU A 55 -7.63 -2.19 -4.72
N VAL A 56 -6.72 -2.99 -4.18
CA VAL A 56 -6.85 -4.46 -4.15
C VAL A 56 -7.76 -4.85 -2.98
N GLY A 57 -7.57 -4.23 -1.83
CA GLY A 57 -8.40 -4.44 -0.64
C GLY A 57 -7.66 -4.08 0.64
N GLU A 58 -8.27 -4.33 1.78
CA GLU A 58 -7.63 -4.19 3.08
C GLU A 58 -6.67 -5.36 3.35
N CYS A 59 -5.66 -5.13 4.18
CA CYS A 59 -4.73 -6.15 4.62
C CYS A 59 -4.33 -5.96 6.10
N TYR A 60 -3.87 -7.03 6.72
CA TYR A 60 -3.27 -6.99 8.05
C TYR A 60 -1.76 -7.17 7.91
N ILE A 61 -0.98 -6.25 8.46
CA ILE A 61 0.47 -6.42 8.58
C ILE A 61 0.84 -6.42 10.06
N HIS A 62 1.53 -7.48 10.46
CA HIS A 62 1.98 -7.67 11.82
C HIS A 62 3.01 -6.58 12.21
N GLY A 63 2.86 -5.98 13.39
CA GLY A 63 3.71 -4.88 13.86
C GLY A 63 3.34 -3.48 13.34
N ILE A 64 2.66 -3.39 12.19
CA ILE A 64 2.15 -2.14 11.62
C ILE A 64 0.81 -1.76 12.27
N MET A 65 -0.10 -2.72 12.41
CA MET A 65 -1.41 -2.48 13.02
C MET A 65 -1.38 -2.38 14.56
N ASP A 66 -0.28 -2.78 15.20
CA ASP A 66 -0.13 -2.72 16.67
C ASP A 66 0.32 -1.33 17.17
N GLY A 67 0.39 -0.33 16.28
CA GLY A 67 0.79 1.04 16.63
C GLY A 67 2.29 1.21 16.90
N VAL A 68 3.10 0.19 16.66
CA VAL A 68 4.57 0.26 16.77
C VAL A 68 5.15 0.85 15.47
N TYR A 69 4.79 2.10 15.20
CA TYR A 69 5.41 2.93 14.17
C TYR A 69 6.41 3.87 14.83
N GLY A 70 7.70 3.54 14.73
CA GLY A 70 8.79 4.45 15.07
C GLY A 70 9.09 5.42 13.93
N PRO A 71 9.70 6.59 14.22
CA PRO A 71 9.91 7.71 13.29
C PRO A 71 10.88 7.45 12.12
N ASP A 72 11.50 6.27 12.02
CA ASP A 72 12.59 5.98 11.06
C ASP A 72 12.12 5.31 9.76
N MET A 73 10.82 5.39 9.45
CA MET A 73 10.27 4.88 8.19
C MET A 73 9.59 6.03 7.47
N ASP A 74 10.31 6.62 6.50
CA ASP A 74 9.83 7.70 5.65
C ASP A 74 8.49 7.32 5.00
N VAL A 75 7.40 7.82 5.58
CA VAL A 75 6.10 7.87 4.92
C VAL A 75 6.18 9.07 3.99
N GLU A 76 6.53 8.85 2.73
CA GLU A 76 6.34 9.86 1.69
C GLU A 76 4.84 10.16 1.59
N ILE A 77 4.46 11.31 2.14
CA ILE A 77 3.14 11.92 1.95
C ILE A 77 3.18 12.56 0.55
N PHE A 78 2.44 11.98 -0.38
CA PHE A 78 2.16 12.59 -1.70
C PHE A 78 0.87 13.42 -1.65
#